data_AF-A0A7J6DFN8-F1
#
_entry.id   AF-A0A7J6DFN8-F1
#
_cell.length_a   1.000
_cell.length_b   1.000
_cell.length_c   1.000
_cell.angle_alpha   90.00
_cell.angle_beta   90.00
_cell.angle_gamma   90.00
#
_symmetry.space_group_name_H-M   'P 1'
#
loop_
_entity.id
_entity.type
_entity.pdbx_description
1 polymer ?
#
loop_
_entity_poly.entity_id
_entity_poly.type
_entity_poly.pdbx_seq_one_letter_code
_entity_poly.pdbx_strand_id
1 'polypeptide(L)'
;MDFQHRAGGKTGSGGVASSSESNRDRRERLRQLALETIDINKDPYFMKNHLGSYECKLCLTLHNNEGSYLAHTQGKKHQTNLARRAAKEAKEAPAQPAPEKVKVEVKKFVKIGRPGYKVTKQRDPETGQQSLLFQVDYPEIAESIGPRHRFMSAYEQRIEPPDRRWQYLLFAAEPYETIAFKVPSREIDKAETRFWTHWNRETKQFFLQFHFKVEKALLAPPGQAVSVGVKRPPSLITGLGPRPHSDSMPPPPPGGIHGMPPGAPMMPHMHPQMPPPGALPPHLRPPLPMDG
;
A
#
# COMPACT_ATOMS: atom_id res chain seq x y z
N MET A 1 68.55 11.62 67.17
CA MET A 1 67.15 11.61 66.69
C MET A 1 67.18 11.21 65.22
N ASP A 2 66.50 10.13 64.87
CA ASP A 2 66.38 9.60 63.51
C ASP A 2 65.35 10.42 62.70
N PHE A 3 65.75 10.93 61.54
CA PHE A 3 64.95 11.77 60.64
C PHE A 3 64.49 11.02 59.38
N GLN A 4 64.65 9.69 59.31
CA GLN A 4 64.44 8.92 58.07
C GLN A 4 62.98 8.61 57.72
N HIS A 5 62.02 8.89 58.60
CA HIS A 5 60.60 8.53 58.39
C HIS A 5 59.60 9.69 58.45
N ARG A 6 60.02 10.92 58.12
CA ARG A 6 59.05 12.01 57.93
C ARG A 6 58.63 12.03 56.46
N ALA A 7 57.37 11.72 56.17
CA ALA A 7 56.77 11.88 54.84
C ALA A 7 56.73 13.36 54.45
N GLY A 8 57.87 13.88 54.02
CA GLY A 8 58.02 15.21 53.46
C GLY A 8 57.66 15.17 51.98
N GLY A 9 56.54 15.80 51.62
CA GLY A 9 56.32 16.20 50.23
C GLY A 9 57.47 17.10 49.78
N LYS A 10 58.12 16.75 48.67
CA LYS A 10 59.22 17.55 48.10
C LYS A 10 58.67 18.92 47.70
N THR A 11 59.31 20.00 48.13
CA THR A 11 58.95 21.35 47.70
C THR A 11 59.13 21.44 46.18
N GLY A 12 58.03 21.59 45.43
CA GLY A 12 58.03 21.58 43.97
C GLY A 12 57.52 20.29 43.31
N SER A 13 57.30 19.20 44.07
CA SER A 13 56.47 18.10 43.58
C SER A 13 55.01 18.51 43.79
N GLY A 14 54.31 18.84 42.71
CA GLY A 14 52.87 19.12 42.74
C GLY A 14 52.15 18.07 43.62
N GLY A 15 51.24 18.55 44.47
CA GLY A 15 50.64 17.74 45.54
C GLY A 15 50.11 16.40 45.06
N VAL A 16 50.07 15.42 45.97
CA VAL A 16 49.48 14.10 45.70
C VAL A 16 48.04 14.32 45.23
N ALA A 17 47.73 13.97 43.97
CA ALA A 17 46.43 14.19 43.38
C ALA A 17 45.35 13.64 44.32
N SER A 18 44.36 14.46 44.63
CA SER A 18 43.29 14.05 45.54
C SER A 18 42.54 12.84 44.95
N SER A 19 41.88 12.04 45.79
CA SER A 19 41.15 10.85 45.32
C SER A 19 40.13 11.18 44.22
N SER A 20 39.53 12.38 44.25
CA SER A 20 38.60 12.85 43.22
C SER A 20 39.29 13.15 41.88
N GLU A 21 40.49 13.74 41.90
CA GLU A 21 41.30 14.03 40.71
C GLU A 21 41.79 12.74 40.06
N SER A 22 42.30 11.80 40.86
CA SER A 22 42.74 10.47 40.38
C SER A 22 41.58 9.67 39.75
N ASN A 23 40.37 9.77 40.31
CA ASN A 23 39.17 9.12 39.76
C ASN A 23 38.62 9.82 38.50
N ARG A 24 38.88 11.11 38.33
CA ARG A 24 38.53 11.86 37.12
C ARG A 24 39.47 11.46 35.98
N ASP A 25 40.78 11.48 36.22
CA ASP A 25 41.81 11.07 35.27
C ASP A 25 41.60 9.62 34.80
N ARG A 26 41.32 8.70 35.74
CA ARG A 26 40.99 7.30 35.41
C ARG A 26 39.78 7.19 34.49
N ARG A 27 38.70 7.95 34.74
CA ARG A 27 37.49 7.93 33.89
C ARG A 27 37.75 8.50 32.50
N GLU A 28 38.54 9.55 32.42
CA GLU A 28 38.90 10.19 31.15
C GLU A 28 39.79 9.27 30.30
N ARG A 29 40.77 8.62 30.93
CA ARG A 29 41.63 7.62 30.28
C ARG A 29 40.85 6.40 29.78
N LEU A 30 39.93 5.86 30.59
CA LEU A 30 39.07 4.75 30.16
C LEU A 30 38.17 5.14 28.99
N ARG A 31 37.69 6.39 28.94
CA ARG A 31 36.94 6.91 27.80
C ARG A 31 37.79 7.00 26.53
N GLN A 32 39.04 7.48 26.63
CA GLN A 32 39.97 7.54 25.51
C GLN A 32 40.29 6.15 24.97
N LEU A 33 40.62 5.18 25.84
CA LEU A 33 40.87 3.80 25.46
C LEU A 33 39.66 3.16 24.74
N ALA A 34 38.44 3.46 25.18
CA ALA A 34 37.23 2.96 24.53
C ALA A 34 37.01 3.58 23.14
N LEU A 35 37.33 4.87 22.95
CA LEU A 35 37.25 5.56 21.66
C LEU A 35 38.31 5.04 20.67
N GLU A 36 39.50 4.69 21.15
CA GLU A 36 40.57 4.10 20.33
C GLU A 36 40.23 2.67 19.89
N THR A 37 39.51 1.91 20.72
CA THR A 37 39.20 0.49 20.45
C THR A 37 37.96 0.32 19.57
N ILE A 38 36.97 1.22 19.67
CA ILE A 38 35.69 1.10 18.98
C ILE A 38 35.53 2.26 17.99
N ASP A 39 35.68 1.95 16.71
CA ASP A 39 35.36 2.89 15.64
C ASP A 39 33.83 3.06 15.53
N ILE A 40 33.35 4.18 16.06
CA ILE A 40 31.92 4.54 16.12
C ILE A 40 31.31 4.62 14.70
N ASN A 41 32.11 4.94 13.69
CA ASN A 41 31.61 5.08 12.32
C ASN A 41 31.26 3.73 11.67
N LYS A 42 31.73 2.61 12.23
CA LYS A 42 31.39 1.25 11.75
C LYS A 42 30.06 0.75 12.30
N ASP A 43 29.46 1.44 13.27
CA ASP A 43 28.16 1.06 13.79
C ASP A 43 27.05 1.45 12.78
N PRO A 44 26.28 0.48 12.22
CA PRO A 44 25.25 0.76 11.23
C PRO A 44 24.10 1.63 11.79
N TYR A 45 23.94 1.69 13.11
CA TYR A 45 22.90 2.47 13.77
C TYR A 45 23.34 3.86 14.20
N PHE A 46 24.63 4.18 14.08
CA PHE A 46 25.16 5.50 14.39
C PHE A 46 24.79 6.53 13.31
N MET A 47 24.50 7.76 13.73
CA MET A 47 24.31 8.92 12.87
C MET A 47 24.71 10.19 13.61
N LYS A 48 25.34 11.13 12.89
CA LYS A 48 25.58 12.49 13.39
C LYS A 48 24.58 13.44 12.72
N ASN A 49 23.86 14.19 13.53
CA ASN A 49 22.92 15.17 13.03
C ASN A 49 23.63 16.40 12.48
N HIS A 50 22.91 17.16 11.65
CA HIS A 50 23.32 18.47 11.16
C HIS A 50 23.60 19.49 12.28
N LEU A 51 23.05 19.28 13.49
CA LEU A 51 23.31 20.09 14.69
C LEU A 51 24.51 19.60 15.52
N GLY A 52 25.23 18.58 15.06
CA GLY A 52 26.40 18.02 15.75
C GLY A 52 26.08 17.07 16.91
N SER A 53 24.81 16.81 17.22
CA SER A 53 24.38 15.77 18.17
C SER A 53 24.52 14.36 17.58
N TYR A 54 24.68 13.37 18.44
CA TYR A 54 24.83 11.96 18.07
C TYR A 54 23.51 11.20 18.26
N GLU A 55 23.10 10.41 17.29
CA GLU A 55 21.86 9.65 17.36
C GLU A 55 22.06 8.15 17.23
N CYS A 56 21.24 7.38 17.95
CA CYS A 56 21.08 5.95 17.72
C CYS A 56 19.80 5.66 16.93
N LYS A 57 19.92 5.29 15.65
CA LYS A 57 18.79 4.94 14.77
C LYS A 57 18.01 3.70 15.25
N LEU A 58 18.65 2.80 16.00
CA LEU A 58 17.99 1.61 16.55
C LEU A 58 17.05 1.96 17.71
N CYS A 59 17.43 2.94 18.54
CA CYS A 59 16.71 3.29 19.77
C CYS A 59 15.97 4.62 19.71
N LEU A 60 16.19 5.42 18.66
CA LEU A 60 15.70 6.79 18.51
C LEU A 60 16.07 7.67 19.70
N THR A 61 17.33 7.59 20.12
CA THR A 61 17.87 8.37 21.25
C THR A 61 18.93 9.35 20.79
N LEU A 62 18.88 10.56 21.35
CA LEU A 62 19.85 11.63 21.16
C LEU A 62 20.91 11.57 22.27
N HIS A 63 22.16 11.79 21.90
CA HIS A 63 23.32 11.79 22.77
C HIS A 63 24.14 13.06 22.51
N ASN A 64 24.52 13.74 23.60
CA ASN A 64 25.25 15.01 23.50
C ASN A 64 26.73 14.79 23.13
N ASN A 65 27.30 13.66 23.53
CA ASN A 65 28.72 13.36 23.35
C ASN A 65 28.88 11.90 22.86
N GLU A 66 29.94 11.62 22.10
CA GLU A 66 30.28 10.29 21.59
C GLU A 66 30.36 9.22 22.70
N GLY A 67 30.94 9.57 23.85
CA GLY A 67 30.99 8.67 24.99
C GLY A 67 29.61 8.33 25.59
N SER A 68 28.62 9.23 25.48
CA SER A 68 27.24 8.93 25.88
C SER A 68 26.59 7.94 24.91
N TYR A 69 26.91 8.04 23.61
CA TYR A 69 26.48 7.07 22.60
C TYR A 69 27.11 5.69 22.83
N LEU A 70 28.43 5.62 23.08
CA LEU A 70 29.13 4.37 23.38
C LEU A 70 28.60 3.67 24.65
N ALA A 71 28.32 4.44 25.71
CA ALA A 71 27.70 3.86 26.91
C ALA A 71 26.28 3.36 26.63
N HIS A 72 25.56 4.01 25.71
CA HIS A 72 24.21 3.60 25.32
C HIS A 72 24.18 2.29 24.54
N THR A 73 25.12 2.05 23.62
CA THR A 73 25.17 0.80 22.82
C THR A 73 25.41 -0.43 23.70
N GLN A 74 26.16 -0.27 24.79
CA GLN A 74 26.37 -1.30 25.82
C GLN A 74 25.15 -1.45 26.78
N GLY A 75 24.18 -0.55 26.71
CA GLY A 75 23.01 -0.55 27.56
C GLY A 75 21.98 -1.63 27.20
N LYS A 76 21.28 -2.16 28.22
CA LYS A 76 20.28 -3.24 28.07
C LYS A 76 19.19 -2.89 27.04
N LYS A 77 18.72 -1.65 27.01
CA LYS A 77 17.68 -1.20 26.06
C LYS A 77 18.15 -1.35 24.61
N HIS A 78 19.37 -0.94 24.31
CA HIS A 78 19.94 -1.06 22.97
C HIS A 78 20.08 -2.52 22.55
N GLN A 79 20.62 -3.37 23.43
CA GLN A 79 20.76 -4.81 23.20
C GLN A 79 19.40 -5.50 22.98
N THR A 80 18.37 -5.16 23.75
CA THR A 80 17.03 -5.73 23.56
C THR A 80 16.37 -5.32 22.24
N ASN A 81 16.61 -4.08 21.78
CA ASN A 81 16.10 -3.63 20.48
C ASN A 81 16.82 -4.32 19.32
N LEU A 82 18.12 -4.60 19.48
CA LEU A 82 18.93 -5.31 18.50
C LEU A 82 18.44 -6.76 18.34
N ALA A 83 18.22 -7.46 19.46
CA ALA A 83 17.62 -8.78 19.47
C ALA A 83 16.21 -8.80 18.85
N ARG A 84 15.38 -7.79 19.14
CA ARG A 84 14.04 -7.66 18.55
C ARG A 84 14.09 -7.43 17.04
N ARG A 85 15.05 -6.63 16.56
CA ARG A 85 15.26 -6.40 15.13
C ARG A 85 15.75 -7.67 14.44
N ALA A 86 16.74 -8.36 15.01
CA ALA A 86 17.21 -9.65 14.49
C ALA A 86 16.08 -10.69 14.41
N ALA A 87 15.20 -10.75 15.42
CA ALA A 87 14.04 -11.65 15.39
C ALA A 87 12.98 -11.26 14.33
N LYS A 88 12.81 -9.96 14.07
CA LYS A 88 11.91 -9.49 13.00
C LYS A 88 12.52 -9.76 11.62
N GLU A 89 13.79 -9.44 11.44
CA GLU A 89 14.53 -9.74 10.21
C GLU A 89 14.63 -11.24 9.96
N ALA A 90 14.72 -12.10 10.97
CA ALA A 90 14.66 -13.55 10.78
C ALA A 90 13.27 -14.05 10.35
N LYS A 91 12.19 -13.34 10.72
CA LYS A 91 10.81 -13.64 10.29
C LYS A 91 10.47 -13.06 8.92
N GLU A 92 11.05 -11.91 8.60
CA GLU A 92 10.83 -11.16 7.36
C GLU A 92 11.87 -11.49 6.28
N ALA A 93 12.99 -12.11 6.68
CA ALA A 93 13.90 -12.78 5.77
C ALA A 93 13.04 -13.71 4.91
N PRO A 94 13.14 -13.60 3.57
CA PRO A 94 12.34 -14.43 2.70
C PRO A 94 12.57 -15.86 3.14
N ALA A 95 11.47 -16.51 3.53
CA ALA A 95 11.47 -17.94 3.72
C ALA A 95 12.28 -18.53 2.56
N GLN A 96 13.30 -19.32 2.89
CA GLN A 96 13.96 -20.26 1.97
C GLN A 96 12.97 -20.60 0.86
N PRO A 97 13.32 -20.39 -0.43
CA PRO A 97 12.36 -20.45 -1.51
C PRO A 97 11.49 -21.69 -1.29
N ALA A 98 10.19 -21.43 -1.07
CA ALA A 98 9.19 -22.49 -1.05
C ALA A 98 9.49 -23.42 -2.22
N PRO A 99 9.41 -24.75 -2.05
CA PRO A 99 9.87 -25.74 -3.03
C PRO A 99 9.51 -25.24 -4.42
N GLU A 100 10.55 -25.00 -5.22
CA GLU A 100 10.46 -24.32 -6.51
C GLU A 100 9.26 -24.88 -7.24
N LYS A 101 8.21 -24.05 -7.37
CA LYS A 101 7.03 -24.43 -8.14
C LYS A 101 7.58 -24.82 -9.49
N VAL A 102 7.48 -26.12 -9.83
CA VAL A 102 8.00 -26.70 -11.06
C VAL A 102 7.75 -25.70 -12.17
N LYS A 103 8.82 -25.06 -12.62
CA LYS A 103 8.76 -24.02 -13.64
C LYS A 103 8.51 -24.78 -14.93
N VAL A 104 7.22 -25.07 -15.19
CA VAL A 104 6.81 -25.74 -16.41
C VAL A 104 7.33 -24.86 -17.54
N GLU A 105 8.33 -25.35 -18.27
CA GLU A 105 8.84 -24.67 -19.44
C GLU A 105 7.69 -24.52 -20.42
N VAL A 106 7.21 -23.28 -20.55
CA VAL A 106 6.17 -22.95 -21.51
C VAL A 106 6.81 -23.12 -22.89
N LYS A 107 6.48 -24.23 -23.56
CA LYS A 107 6.89 -24.49 -24.93
C LYS A 107 6.44 -23.31 -25.79
N LYS A 108 7.38 -22.73 -26.56
CA LYS A 108 7.10 -21.61 -27.46
C LYS A 108 6.66 -22.17 -28.81
N PHE A 109 5.41 -21.89 -29.20
CA PHE A 109 4.86 -22.29 -30.49
C PHE A 109 4.75 -21.09 -31.43
N VAL A 110 4.85 -21.35 -32.73
CA VAL A 110 4.55 -20.36 -33.77
C VAL A 110 3.04 -20.15 -33.80
N LYS A 111 2.59 -18.90 -33.64
CA LYS A 111 1.15 -18.61 -33.65
C LYS A 111 0.61 -18.65 -35.08
N ILE A 112 -0.46 -19.42 -35.27
CA ILE A 112 -1.06 -19.66 -36.60
C ILE A 112 -2.09 -18.61 -37.03
N GLY A 113 -2.45 -17.70 -36.12
CA GLY A 113 -3.39 -16.60 -36.37
C GLY A 113 -4.60 -16.62 -35.44
N ARG A 114 -5.68 -15.95 -35.86
CA ARG A 114 -6.90 -15.78 -35.06
C ARG A 114 -7.89 -16.92 -35.33
N PRO A 115 -8.52 -17.50 -34.30
CA PRO A 115 -9.52 -18.54 -34.47
C PRO A 115 -10.84 -17.97 -35.03
N GLY A 116 -11.61 -18.83 -35.71
CA GLY A 116 -12.96 -18.51 -36.16
C GLY A 116 -13.92 -18.41 -34.98
N TYR A 117 -14.88 -17.49 -35.02
CA TYR A 117 -15.85 -17.34 -33.94
C TYR A 117 -17.24 -16.92 -34.43
N LYS A 118 -18.24 -17.26 -33.62
CA LYS A 118 -19.63 -16.83 -33.76
C LYS A 118 -20.16 -16.41 -32.39
N VAL A 119 -20.79 -15.24 -32.34
CA VAL A 119 -21.40 -14.70 -31.11
C VAL A 119 -22.90 -14.56 -31.34
N THR A 120 -23.68 -15.18 -30.47
CA THR A 120 -25.15 -15.11 -30.52
C THR A 120 -25.65 -14.38 -29.28
N LYS A 121 -26.40 -13.30 -29.51
CA LYS A 121 -27.12 -12.58 -28.45
C LYS A 121 -28.46 -13.24 -28.26
N GLN A 122 -28.77 -13.68 -27.05
CA GLN A 122 -29.99 -14.38 -26.72
C GLN A 122 -30.75 -13.64 -25.62
N ARG A 123 -32.04 -13.88 -25.55
CA ARG A 123 -32.89 -13.43 -24.45
C ARG A 123 -33.74 -14.61 -24.02
N ASP A 124 -33.64 -14.96 -22.75
CA ASP A 124 -34.47 -16.01 -22.16
C ASP A 124 -35.94 -15.55 -22.19
N PRO A 125 -36.85 -16.31 -22.83
CA PRO A 125 -38.27 -15.95 -22.91
C PRO A 125 -38.97 -15.93 -21.56
N GLU A 126 -38.56 -16.75 -20.59
CA GLU A 126 -39.24 -16.86 -19.30
C GLU A 126 -38.80 -15.77 -18.33
N THR A 127 -37.48 -15.59 -18.20
CA THR A 127 -36.91 -14.63 -17.23
C THR A 127 -36.65 -13.25 -17.83
N GLY A 128 -36.69 -13.12 -19.15
CA GLY A 128 -36.30 -11.91 -19.87
C GLY A 128 -34.80 -11.58 -19.80
N GLN A 129 -33.99 -12.45 -19.20
CA GLN A 129 -32.54 -12.27 -19.06
C GLN A 129 -31.85 -12.24 -20.42
N GLN A 130 -30.94 -11.29 -20.61
CA GLN A 130 -30.08 -11.26 -21.78
C GLN A 130 -28.88 -12.19 -21.57
N SER A 131 -28.50 -12.93 -22.61
CA SER A 131 -27.35 -13.83 -22.59
C SER A 131 -26.51 -13.69 -23.85
N LEU A 132 -25.25 -14.12 -23.72
CA LEU A 132 -24.30 -14.18 -24.82
C LEU A 132 -23.78 -15.61 -24.91
N LEU A 133 -23.89 -16.20 -26.09
CA LEU A 133 -23.31 -17.49 -26.45
C LEU A 133 -22.15 -17.25 -27.40
N PHE A 134 -20.98 -17.70 -27.01
CA PHE A 134 -19.76 -17.69 -27.80
C PHE A 134 -19.48 -19.10 -28.29
N GLN A 135 -19.28 -19.23 -29.60
CA GLN A 135 -18.77 -20.42 -30.25
C GLN A 135 -17.44 -20.03 -30.90
N VAL A 136 -16.37 -20.74 -30.54
CA VAL A 136 -15.02 -20.49 -31.07
C VAL A 136 -14.48 -21.80 -31.65
N ASP A 137 -14.11 -21.76 -32.93
CA ASP A 137 -13.63 -22.92 -33.67
C ASP A 137 -12.09 -22.96 -33.64
N TYR A 138 -11.54 -24.09 -33.22
CA TYR A 138 -10.10 -24.32 -33.04
C TYR A 138 -9.61 -25.57 -33.78
N PRO A 139 -9.74 -25.65 -35.12
CA PRO A 139 -9.44 -26.86 -35.89
C PRO A 139 -8.00 -27.39 -35.69
N GLU A 140 -7.02 -26.52 -35.50
CA GLU A 140 -5.59 -26.86 -35.40
C GLU A 140 -5.02 -26.74 -33.96
N ILE A 141 -5.84 -26.95 -32.93
CA ILE A 141 -5.38 -26.90 -31.52
C ILE A 141 -4.49 -28.09 -31.15
N ALA A 142 -3.48 -27.84 -30.31
CA ALA A 142 -2.64 -28.90 -29.75
C ALA A 142 -3.48 -29.87 -28.89
N GLU A 143 -3.33 -31.17 -29.10
CA GLU A 143 -4.22 -32.21 -28.54
C GLU A 143 -4.22 -32.32 -27.00
N SER A 144 -3.16 -31.83 -26.36
CA SER A 144 -2.95 -31.95 -24.92
C SER A 144 -3.63 -30.86 -24.09
N ILE A 145 -4.03 -29.73 -24.68
CA ILE A 145 -4.52 -28.55 -23.94
C ILE A 145 -5.87 -28.09 -24.52
N GLY A 146 -6.87 -27.91 -23.65
CA GLY A 146 -8.15 -27.31 -24.02
C GLY A 146 -8.12 -25.78 -23.99
N PRO A 147 -9.02 -25.11 -24.74
CA PRO A 147 -9.17 -23.65 -24.68
C PRO A 147 -9.48 -23.16 -23.27
N ARG A 148 -8.95 -21.99 -22.93
CA ARG A 148 -9.19 -21.29 -21.66
C ARG A 148 -9.85 -19.95 -21.92
N HIS A 149 -10.59 -19.49 -20.93
CA HIS A 149 -11.23 -18.18 -20.97
C HIS A 149 -10.97 -17.39 -19.69
N ARG A 150 -11.06 -16.06 -19.76
CA ARG A 150 -10.94 -15.17 -18.59
C ARG A 150 -11.68 -13.85 -18.84
N PHE A 151 -12.39 -13.37 -17.82
CA PHE A 151 -12.85 -11.98 -17.78
C PHE A 151 -11.73 -11.08 -17.29
N MET A 152 -11.48 -10.02 -18.05
CA MET A 152 -10.45 -9.01 -17.80
C MET A 152 -11.11 -7.63 -17.71
N SER A 153 -10.68 -6.82 -16.75
CA SER A 153 -11.17 -5.46 -16.62
C SER A 153 -10.59 -4.54 -17.71
N ALA A 154 -11.28 -3.44 -18.03
CA ALA A 154 -10.79 -2.48 -19.02
C ALA A 154 -9.47 -1.78 -18.65
N TYR A 155 -9.07 -1.82 -17.37
CA TYR A 155 -7.82 -1.25 -16.86
C TYR A 155 -6.60 -2.14 -17.07
N GLU A 156 -6.79 -3.45 -17.28
CA GLU A 156 -5.69 -4.41 -17.46
C GLU A 156 -5.14 -4.41 -18.89
N GLN A 157 -5.97 -4.06 -19.88
CA GLN A 157 -5.57 -4.02 -21.28
C GLN A 157 -4.89 -2.68 -21.64
N ARG A 158 -4.01 -2.70 -22.65
CA ARG A 158 -3.17 -1.56 -23.06
C ARG A 158 -3.43 -1.08 -24.50
N ILE A 159 -4.49 -1.57 -25.14
CA ILE A 159 -4.81 -1.34 -26.55
C ILE A 159 -5.72 -0.12 -26.69
N GLU A 160 -6.84 -0.12 -25.97
CA GLU A 160 -7.81 0.98 -25.94
C GLU A 160 -7.68 1.81 -24.65
N PRO A 161 -8.17 3.05 -24.63
CA PRO A 161 -8.35 3.79 -23.37
C PRO A 161 -9.26 3.02 -22.40
N PRO A 162 -8.92 2.94 -21.09
CA PRO A 162 -9.76 2.22 -20.13
C PRO A 162 -11.15 2.83 -19.98
N ASP A 163 -12.20 2.03 -20.18
CA ASP A 163 -13.61 2.38 -19.93
C ASP A 163 -14.27 1.36 -19.01
N ARG A 164 -14.69 1.81 -17.83
CA ARG A 164 -15.31 0.98 -16.78
C ARG A 164 -16.64 0.35 -17.18
N ARG A 165 -17.32 0.89 -18.20
CA ARG A 165 -18.60 0.35 -18.68
C ARG A 165 -18.45 -0.99 -19.37
N TRP A 166 -17.21 -1.38 -19.69
CA TRP A 166 -16.88 -2.57 -20.44
C TRP A 166 -15.93 -3.48 -19.68
N GLN A 167 -16.07 -4.77 -19.94
CA GLN A 167 -15.14 -5.82 -19.60
C GLN A 167 -14.73 -6.53 -20.89
N TYR A 168 -13.62 -7.25 -20.84
CA TYR A 168 -13.13 -8.03 -21.97
C TYR A 168 -13.16 -9.51 -21.61
N LEU A 169 -13.89 -10.29 -22.39
CA LEU A 169 -13.86 -11.75 -22.28
C LEU A 169 -12.80 -12.29 -23.23
N LEU A 170 -11.73 -12.85 -22.69
CA LEU A 170 -10.63 -13.41 -23.45
C LEU A 170 -10.84 -14.91 -23.65
N PHE A 171 -10.46 -15.39 -24.83
CA PHE A 171 -10.29 -16.80 -25.13
C PHE A 171 -8.85 -17.04 -25.60
N ALA A 172 -8.20 -18.05 -25.02
CA ALA A 172 -6.84 -18.42 -25.34
C ALA A 172 -6.74 -19.93 -25.55
N ALA A 173 -6.18 -20.32 -26.68
CA ALA A 173 -5.81 -21.69 -26.98
C ALA A 173 -4.53 -21.65 -27.82
N GLU A 174 -3.60 -22.54 -27.53
CA GLU A 174 -2.37 -22.67 -28.31
C GLU A 174 -2.62 -23.56 -29.54
N PRO A 175 -2.14 -23.21 -30.74
CA PRO A 175 -1.23 -22.12 -31.10
C PRO A 175 -1.91 -20.83 -31.58
N TYR A 176 -3.21 -20.66 -31.33
CA TYR A 176 -3.94 -19.48 -31.79
C TYR A 176 -3.58 -18.21 -31.01
N GLU A 177 -3.85 -17.06 -31.64
CA GLU A 177 -3.84 -15.78 -30.96
C GLU A 177 -4.99 -15.69 -29.96
N THR A 178 -4.71 -15.06 -28.82
CA THR A 178 -5.75 -14.74 -27.84
C THR A 178 -6.70 -13.71 -28.43
N ILE A 179 -7.98 -14.04 -28.47
CA ILE A 179 -9.05 -13.12 -28.87
C ILE A 179 -9.75 -12.57 -27.65
N ALA A 180 -10.27 -11.35 -27.76
CA ALA A 180 -11.01 -10.68 -26.70
C ALA A 180 -12.32 -10.09 -27.26
N PHE A 181 -13.41 -10.25 -26.50
CA PHE A 181 -14.70 -9.65 -26.82
C PHE A 181 -15.03 -8.57 -25.80
N LYS A 182 -15.41 -7.39 -26.30
CA LYS A 182 -15.89 -6.29 -25.48
C LYS A 182 -17.33 -6.58 -25.04
N VAL A 183 -17.53 -6.74 -23.74
CA VAL A 183 -18.79 -7.12 -23.10
C VAL A 183 -19.19 -6.03 -22.11
N PRO A 184 -20.48 -5.65 -21.99
CA PRO A 184 -20.91 -4.73 -20.95
C PRO A 184 -20.52 -5.22 -19.55
N SER A 185 -20.03 -4.33 -18.68
CA SER A 185 -19.62 -4.64 -17.31
C SER A 185 -20.80 -4.89 -16.35
N ARG A 186 -21.88 -5.50 -16.85
CA ARG A 186 -23.06 -5.87 -16.06
C ARG A 186 -22.77 -7.14 -15.26
N GLU A 187 -23.46 -7.30 -14.13
CA GLU A 187 -23.29 -8.50 -13.32
C GLU A 187 -23.72 -9.75 -14.09
N ILE A 188 -22.87 -10.76 -14.03
CA ILE A 188 -23.11 -12.07 -14.65
C ILE A 188 -23.75 -12.98 -13.60
N ASP A 189 -24.79 -13.70 -13.99
CA ASP A 189 -25.37 -14.76 -13.18
C ASP A 189 -24.46 -15.99 -13.22
N LYS A 190 -23.90 -16.35 -12.07
CA LYS A 190 -22.94 -17.46 -11.91
C LYS A 190 -23.62 -18.78 -11.52
N ALA A 191 -24.95 -18.85 -11.57
CA ALA A 191 -25.65 -20.12 -11.41
C ALA A 191 -25.19 -21.12 -12.49
N GLU A 192 -25.04 -22.39 -12.13
CA GLU A 192 -24.45 -23.44 -12.98
C GLU A 192 -25.20 -23.66 -14.29
N THR A 193 -26.52 -23.40 -14.32
CA THR A 193 -27.34 -23.46 -15.53
C THR A 193 -27.22 -22.21 -16.41
N ARG A 194 -26.78 -21.10 -15.82
CA ARG A 194 -26.74 -19.77 -16.47
C ARG A 194 -25.35 -19.39 -16.95
N PHE A 195 -24.31 -19.96 -16.34
CA PHE A 195 -22.92 -19.82 -16.76
C PHE A 195 -22.33 -21.20 -16.99
N TRP A 196 -22.01 -21.54 -18.23
CA TRP A 196 -21.39 -22.83 -18.55
C TRP A 196 -20.40 -22.71 -19.70
N THR A 197 -19.48 -23.67 -19.74
CA THR A 197 -18.53 -23.83 -20.83
C THR A 197 -18.46 -25.28 -21.26
N HIS A 198 -18.32 -25.52 -22.55
CA HIS A 198 -18.17 -26.86 -23.10
C HIS A 198 -17.09 -26.88 -24.17
N TRP A 199 -16.19 -27.85 -24.09
CA TRP A 199 -15.16 -28.08 -25.09
C TRP A 199 -15.46 -29.40 -25.82
N ASN A 200 -15.87 -29.31 -27.07
CA ASN A 200 -16.03 -30.48 -27.92
C ASN A 200 -14.68 -30.82 -28.57
N ARG A 201 -14.05 -31.92 -28.13
CA ARG A 201 -12.74 -32.36 -28.63
C ARG A 201 -12.77 -32.93 -30.05
N GLU A 202 -13.94 -33.38 -30.51
CA GLU A 202 -14.13 -34.00 -31.83
C GLU A 202 -14.30 -32.93 -32.90
N THR A 203 -15.26 -32.02 -32.70
CA THR A 203 -15.50 -30.91 -33.64
C THR A 203 -14.51 -29.75 -33.46
N LYS A 204 -13.72 -29.80 -32.39
CA LYS A 204 -12.78 -28.75 -31.98
C LYS A 204 -13.46 -27.39 -31.76
N GLN A 205 -14.64 -27.41 -31.17
CA GLN A 205 -15.45 -26.22 -30.90
C GLN A 205 -15.56 -25.94 -29.40
N PHE A 206 -15.28 -24.71 -29.03
CA PHE A 206 -15.44 -24.22 -27.66
C PHE A 206 -16.69 -23.37 -27.54
N PHE A 207 -17.54 -23.73 -26.59
CA PHE A 207 -18.76 -23.02 -26.26
C PHE A 207 -18.63 -22.39 -24.89
N LEU A 208 -19.06 -21.14 -24.78
CA LEU A 208 -19.19 -20.44 -23.51
C LEU A 208 -20.48 -19.63 -23.55
N GLN A 209 -21.36 -19.87 -22.58
CA GLN A 209 -22.59 -19.12 -22.43
C GLN A 209 -22.67 -18.52 -21.03
N PHE A 210 -23.11 -17.27 -20.97
CA PHE A 210 -23.49 -16.65 -19.71
C PHE A 210 -24.71 -15.76 -19.85
N HIS A 211 -25.45 -15.60 -18.76
CA HIS A 211 -26.57 -14.67 -18.66
C HIS A 211 -26.19 -13.47 -17.79
N PHE A 212 -26.66 -12.29 -18.18
CA PHE A 212 -26.61 -11.12 -17.33
C PHE A 212 -27.71 -11.21 -16.29
N LYS A 213 -27.40 -10.80 -15.05
CA LYS A 213 -28.43 -10.58 -14.06
C LYS A 213 -29.42 -9.54 -14.58
N VAL A 214 -30.71 -9.79 -14.33
CA VAL A 214 -31.73 -8.77 -14.53
C VAL A 214 -31.42 -7.68 -13.53
N GLU A 215 -31.04 -6.50 -14.01
CA GLU A 215 -31.11 -5.31 -13.19
C GLU A 215 -32.59 -5.17 -12.87
N LYS A 216 -32.97 -5.44 -11.61
CA LYS A 216 -34.26 -5.02 -11.10
C LYS A 216 -34.22 -3.52 -11.25
N ALA A 217 -34.84 -3.00 -12.32
CA ALA A 217 -35.10 -1.59 -12.46
C ALA A 217 -35.78 -1.23 -11.15
N LEU A 218 -35.06 -0.53 -10.27
CA LEU A 218 -35.68 0.14 -9.16
C LEU A 218 -36.69 1.02 -9.86
N LEU A 219 -37.97 0.64 -9.76
CA LEU A 219 -39.09 1.44 -10.21
C LEU A 219 -38.86 2.78 -9.53
N ALA A 220 -38.35 3.76 -10.29
CA ALA A 220 -38.28 5.11 -9.82
C ALA A 220 -39.72 5.48 -9.45
N PRO A 221 -39.98 5.99 -8.23
CA PRO A 221 -41.32 6.46 -7.91
C PRO A 221 -41.73 7.50 -8.97
N PRO A 222 -42.97 7.45 -9.49
CA PRO A 222 -43.40 8.40 -10.50
C PRO A 222 -43.49 9.77 -9.86
N GLY A 223 -42.54 10.65 -10.16
CA GLY A 223 -42.59 12.03 -9.70
C GLY A 223 -41.25 12.60 -9.28
N GLN A 224 -40.36 12.81 -10.25
CA GLN A 224 -39.45 13.96 -10.22
C GLN A 224 -38.94 14.19 -11.65
N ALA A 225 -39.65 15.09 -12.35
CA ALA A 225 -39.20 15.63 -13.62
C ALA A 225 -37.93 16.45 -13.38
N VAL A 226 -36.77 15.89 -13.74
CA VAL A 226 -35.55 16.68 -13.92
C VAL A 226 -35.70 17.52 -15.19
N SER A 227 -35.86 18.82 -15.02
CA SER A 227 -35.90 19.81 -16.10
C SER A 227 -34.51 19.92 -16.74
N VAL A 228 -34.24 19.09 -17.74
CA VAL A 228 -33.10 19.29 -18.64
C VAL A 228 -33.44 20.45 -19.57
N GLY A 229 -32.91 21.63 -19.26
CA GLY A 229 -32.98 22.82 -20.09
C GLY A 229 -32.24 22.63 -21.41
N VAL A 230 -32.92 22.07 -22.41
CA VAL A 230 -32.44 22.05 -23.80
C VAL A 230 -32.70 23.43 -24.41
N LYS A 231 -31.67 24.28 -24.48
CA LYS A 231 -31.72 25.47 -25.34
C LYS A 231 -31.49 25.02 -26.80
N ARG A 232 -32.57 24.90 -27.57
CA ARG A 232 -32.52 24.91 -29.04
C ARG A 232 -32.15 26.32 -29.53
N PRO A 233 -31.32 26.47 -30.57
CA PRO A 233 -31.16 27.76 -31.26
C PRO A 233 -32.29 27.95 -32.28
N PRO A 234 -32.82 29.18 -32.49
CA PRO A 234 -33.59 29.50 -33.67
C PRO A 234 -32.67 30.07 -34.77
N SER A 235 -32.83 29.56 -35.98
CA SER A 235 -32.29 30.14 -37.22
C SER A 235 -33.35 31.04 -37.85
N LEU A 236 -33.06 32.31 -38.16
CA LEU A 236 -33.78 33.10 -39.17
C LEU A 236 -32.90 34.28 -39.69
N ILE A 237 -32.46 34.13 -40.94
CA ILE A 237 -32.42 35.07 -42.09
C ILE A 237 -32.16 36.59 -41.93
N THR A 238 -31.11 37.02 -42.66
CA THR A 238 -30.98 38.18 -43.59
C THR A 238 -31.16 39.63 -43.13
N GLY A 239 -30.11 40.46 -43.37
CA GLY A 239 -30.28 41.85 -43.86
C GLY A 239 -29.41 42.96 -43.24
N LEU A 240 -28.42 43.44 -44.03
CA LEU A 240 -27.95 44.84 -44.19
C LEU A 240 -27.25 45.58 -43.01
N GLY A 241 -26.04 46.13 -43.28
CA GLY A 241 -25.13 46.84 -42.33
C GLY A 241 -25.52 48.29 -42.00
N PRO A 242 -24.59 49.24 -41.67
CA PRO A 242 -23.16 49.14 -41.33
C PRO A 242 -22.82 49.70 -39.90
N ARG A 243 -21.57 49.49 -39.45
CA ARG A 243 -21.02 50.01 -38.17
C ARG A 243 -20.96 51.56 -38.13
N PRO A 244 -20.95 52.15 -36.93
CA PRO A 244 -19.68 52.74 -36.47
C PRO A 244 -19.35 52.53 -34.98
N HIS A 245 -18.14 52.97 -34.65
CA HIS A 245 -17.41 52.89 -33.37
C HIS A 245 -18.04 53.70 -32.23
N SER A 246 -17.86 53.24 -30.98
CA SER A 246 -17.29 54.05 -29.88
C SER A 246 -17.29 53.30 -28.54
N ASP A 247 -16.29 53.65 -27.74
CA ASP A 247 -16.02 53.36 -26.33
C ASP A 247 -17.22 53.16 -25.40
N SER A 248 -17.03 52.34 -24.36
CA SER A 248 -17.12 52.76 -22.94
C SER A 248 -17.20 51.55 -22.01
N MET A 249 -16.17 51.36 -21.18
CA MET A 249 -16.23 50.51 -19.99
C MET A 249 -17.14 51.13 -18.92
N PRO A 250 -17.90 50.33 -18.15
CA PRO A 250 -18.39 50.75 -16.84
C PRO A 250 -17.49 50.25 -15.68
N PRO A 251 -17.42 51.01 -14.56
CA PRO A 251 -16.44 50.83 -13.48
C PRO A 251 -16.81 49.75 -12.45
N PRO A 252 -15.87 49.31 -11.60
CA PRO A 252 -16.18 48.43 -10.48
C PRO A 252 -16.77 49.23 -9.30
N PRO A 253 -17.76 48.68 -8.55
CA PRO A 253 -18.20 49.27 -7.30
C PRO A 253 -17.23 48.95 -6.14
N PRO A 254 -17.22 49.80 -5.09
CA PRO A 254 -16.12 49.94 -4.16
C PRO A 254 -16.14 48.92 -3.02
N GLY A 255 -14.96 48.71 -2.43
CA GLY A 255 -14.76 47.84 -1.28
C GLY A 255 -15.61 48.23 -0.07
N GLY A 256 -16.21 47.21 0.55
CA GLY A 256 -16.80 47.25 1.87
C GLY A 256 -16.11 46.21 2.75
N ILE A 257 -15.31 46.70 3.68
CA ILE A 257 -14.78 45.98 4.84
C ILE A 257 -15.93 45.44 5.70
N HIS A 258 -15.90 44.15 6.04
CA HIS A 258 -16.51 43.46 7.20
C HIS A 258 -16.32 41.96 6.91
N GLY A 259 -15.97 41.07 7.81
CA GLY A 259 -15.77 41.03 9.25
C GLY A 259 -15.48 39.56 9.54
N MET A 260 -14.50 39.28 10.39
CA MET A 260 -14.12 37.92 10.76
C MET A 260 -15.31 37.15 11.35
N PRO A 261 -15.52 35.87 11.00
CA PRO A 261 -16.49 35.04 11.71
C PRO A 261 -15.94 34.61 13.08
N PRO A 262 -16.81 34.49 14.10
CA PRO A 262 -16.42 34.18 15.46
C PRO A 262 -16.12 32.69 15.66
N GLY A 263 -15.30 32.42 16.69
CA GLY A 263 -14.71 31.12 17.00
C GLY A 263 -15.70 29.98 17.24
N ALA A 264 -15.26 28.80 16.80
CA ALA A 264 -15.87 27.52 17.15
C ALA A 264 -15.60 27.17 18.63
N PRO A 265 -16.55 26.53 19.33
CA PRO A 265 -16.39 26.15 20.72
C PRO A 265 -15.38 25.01 20.87
N MET A 266 -14.48 25.17 21.83
CA MET A 266 -13.51 24.17 22.25
C MET A 266 -14.22 22.95 22.85
N MET A 267 -13.94 21.77 22.30
CA MET A 267 -14.29 20.49 22.93
C MET A 267 -13.45 20.30 24.21
N PRO A 268 -14.02 19.86 25.34
CA PRO A 268 -13.24 19.59 26.54
C PRO A 268 -12.34 18.37 26.34
N HIS A 269 -11.05 18.56 26.60
CA HIS A 269 -10.05 17.50 26.71
C HIS A 269 -10.45 16.51 27.81
N MET A 270 -10.78 15.29 27.43
CA MET A 270 -10.85 14.15 28.35
C MET A 270 -9.42 13.62 28.58
N HIS A 271 -8.91 13.80 29.80
CA HIS A 271 -7.72 13.12 30.29
C HIS A 271 -7.93 11.59 30.28
N PRO A 272 -6.99 10.77 29.79
CA PRO A 272 -7.00 9.35 30.07
C PRO A 272 -6.61 9.14 31.53
N GLN A 273 -7.55 8.69 32.35
CA GLN A 273 -7.31 8.28 33.73
C GLN A 273 -6.54 6.96 33.73
N MET A 274 -5.35 6.94 34.34
CA MET A 274 -4.60 5.71 34.57
C MET A 274 -5.35 4.81 35.57
N PRO A 275 -5.40 3.49 35.37
CA PRO A 275 -5.91 2.57 36.39
C PRO A 275 -4.87 2.40 37.51
N PRO A 276 -5.31 2.13 38.76
CA PRO A 276 -4.41 1.86 39.88
C PRO A 276 -3.63 0.55 39.69
N PRO A 277 -2.43 0.42 40.25
CA PRO A 277 -1.64 -0.79 40.13
C PRO A 277 -2.23 -1.90 41.01
N GLY A 278 -2.58 -3.06 40.40
CA GLY A 278 -2.81 -4.28 41.19
C GLY A 278 -3.91 -5.26 40.78
N ALA A 279 -4.57 -5.13 39.63
CA ALA A 279 -5.58 -6.12 39.21
C ALA A 279 -5.17 -6.84 37.91
N LEU A 280 -4.75 -8.11 38.04
CA LEU A 280 -4.57 -9.01 36.89
C LEU A 280 -5.94 -9.52 36.40
N PRO A 281 -6.17 -9.59 35.08
CA PRO A 281 -7.41 -10.15 34.52
C PRO A 281 -7.56 -11.66 34.84
N PRO A 282 -8.80 -12.18 34.90
CA PRO A 282 -9.14 -13.48 35.50
C PRO A 282 -8.55 -14.71 34.81
N HIS A 283 -7.92 -14.55 33.64
CA HIS A 283 -7.35 -15.65 32.85
C HIS A 283 -5.88 -15.97 33.19
N LEU A 284 -5.27 -15.25 34.14
CA LEU A 284 -3.85 -15.40 34.51
C LEU A 284 -3.62 -15.74 35.99
N ARG A 285 -4.63 -16.24 36.72
CA ARG A 285 -4.41 -16.78 38.08
C ARG A 285 -3.81 -18.19 38.01
N PRO A 286 -2.68 -18.47 38.69
CA PRO A 286 -2.21 -19.84 38.89
C PRO A 286 -3.17 -20.60 39.83
N PRO A 287 -3.30 -21.94 39.70
CA PRO A 287 -4.06 -22.75 40.65
C PRO A 287 -3.34 -22.82 42.00
N LEU A 288 -4.11 -22.77 43.09
CA LEU A 288 -3.63 -22.94 44.46
C LEU A 288 -3.22 -24.40 44.72
N PRO A 289 -2.22 -24.66 45.59
CA PRO A 289 -1.87 -26.02 45.98
C PRO A 289 -2.97 -26.61 46.85
N MET A 290 -3.32 -27.86 46.57
CA MET A 290 -4.14 -28.69 47.45
C MET A 290 -3.19 -29.35 48.45
N ASP A 291 -3.40 -29.11 49.74
CA ASP A 291 -2.78 -29.86 50.81
C ASP A 291 -3.86 -30.33 51.79
N GLY A 292 -3.74 -31.62 52.15
CA GLY A 292 -4.26 -32.30 53.36
C GLY A 292 -5.61 -31.91 53.92
#